data_AF-A0A0G1TZF0-F1
#
_entry.id   AF-A0A0G1TZF0-F1
#
_cell.length_a   1.000
_cell.length_b   1.000
_cell.length_c   1.000
_cell.angle_alpha   90.00
_cell.angle_beta   90.00
_cell.angle_gamma   90.00
#
_symmetry.space_group_name_H-M   'P 1'
#
loop_
_entity.id
_entity.type
_entity.pdbx_description
1 polymer ?
#
loop_
_entity_poly.entity_id
_entity_poly.type
_entity_poly.pdbx_seq_one_letter_code
_entity_poly.pdbx_strand_id
1 'polypeptide(L)'
;MLERATPQPNKPPTEPTEEIFLFGVKPWVDALRKIGAEKILPPFNDVITGNAAPAAASGYNLVLSNINLDGRICDIYHLDVDENGQKVEKRNYRRVYIHLKSANEGH
;
A
#
# COMPACT_ATOMS: atom_id res chain seq x y z
N MET A 1 11.52 -56.78 -4.04
CA MET A 1 10.24 -56.16 -4.47
C MET A 1 10.49 -54.67 -4.51
N LEU A 2 10.33 -54.04 -5.67
CA LEU A 2 10.63 -52.62 -5.89
C LEU A 2 9.30 -51.91 -6.19
N GLU A 3 8.77 -51.18 -5.21
CA GLU A 3 7.54 -50.42 -5.39
C GLU A 3 7.83 -49.12 -6.15
N ARG A 4 7.05 -48.90 -7.22
CA ARG A 4 7.16 -47.76 -8.12
C ARG A 4 6.49 -46.54 -7.48
N ALA A 5 7.25 -45.47 -7.26
CA ALA A 5 6.68 -44.18 -6.85
C ALA A 5 6.05 -43.47 -8.07
N THR A 6 4.76 -43.18 -7.98
CA THR A 6 3.99 -42.37 -8.94
C THR A 6 4.40 -40.89 -8.82
N PRO A 7 4.62 -40.16 -9.92
CA PRO A 7 4.84 -38.71 -9.84
C PRO A 7 3.52 -37.98 -9.59
N GLN A 8 3.50 -37.11 -8.57
CA GLN A 8 2.37 -36.21 -8.29
C GLN A 8 2.28 -35.12 -9.38
N PRO A 9 1.06 -34.68 -9.77
CA PRO A 9 0.90 -33.66 -10.80
C PRO A 9 1.34 -32.29 -10.28
N ASN A 10 2.04 -31.56 -11.16
CA ASN A 10 2.55 -30.22 -10.97
C ASN A 10 1.51 -29.27 -10.34
N LYS A 11 1.80 -28.78 -9.14
CA LYS A 11 1.10 -27.62 -8.57
C LYS A 11 1.50 -26.39 -9.40
N PRO A 12 0.55 -25.57 -9.88
CA PRO A 12 0.90 -24.33 -10.58
C PRO A 12 1.71 -23.41 -9.65
N PRO A 13 2.61 -22.58 -10.20
CA PRO A 13 3.38 -21.64 -9.38
C PRO A 13 2.40 -20.70 -8.69
N THR A 14 2.42 -20.71 -7.36
CA THR A 14 1.70 -19.73 -6.54
C THR A 14 2.23 -18.35 -6.92
N GLU A 15 1.37 -17.52 -7.50
CA GLU A 15 1.64 -16.10 -7.73
C GLU A 15 2.19 -15.47 -6.44
N PRO A 16 3.10 -14.48 -6.51
CA PRO A 16 3.58 -13.81 -5.31
C PRO A 16 2.39 -13.13 -4.65
N THR A 17 1.91 -13.76 -3.57
CA THR A 17 0.98 -13.14 -2.62
C THR A 17 1.58 -11.79 -2.27
N GLU A 18 0.94 -10.70 -2.71
CA GLU A 18 1.30 -9.36 -2.27
C GLU A 18 1.28 -9.38 -0.74
N GLU A 19 2.46 -9.42 -0.12
CA GLU A 19 2.60 -9.34 1.33
C GLU A 19 2.22 -7.91 1.73
N ILE A 20 0.92 -7.70 1.94
CA ILE A 20 0.39 -6.51 2.58
C ILE A 20 0.80 -6.59 4.05
N PHE A 21 1.92 -5.97 4.38
CA PHE A 21 2.35 -5.85 5.76
C PHE A 21 1.45 -4.82 6.48
N LEU A 22 0.51 -5.32 7.29
CA LEU A 22 -0.17 -4.54 8.34
C LEU A 22 0.81 -4.27 9.50
N PHE A 23 1.89 -3.53 9.25
CA PHE A 23 2.70 -3.00 10.35
C PHE A 23 1.87 -1.95 11.09
N GLY A 24 1.81 -2.08 12.42
CA GLY A 24 0.89 -1.35 13.28
C GLY A 24 0.68 0.11 12.87
N VAL A 25 -0.58 0.52 12.86
CA VAL A 25 -1.07 1.82 12.37
C VAL A 25 -0.33 3.03 12.98
N LYS A 26 0.15 2.92 14.22
CA LYS A 26 0.68 4.04 15.01
C LYS A 26 1.95 4.72 14.45
N PRO A 27 3.08 4.03 14.19
CA PRO A 27 4.29 4.65 13.64
C PRO A 27 4.04 5.41 12.33
N TRP A 28 3.21 4.87 11.44
CA TRP A 28 2.91 5.52 10.17
C TRP A 28 2.00 6.73 10.31
N VAL A 29 0.99 6.68 11.20
CA VAL A 29 0.18 7.86 11.54
C VAL A 29 1.07 8.97 12.10
N ASP A 30 2.00 8.66 13.00
CA ASP A 30 2.92 9.64 13.56
C ASP A 30 3.88 10.22 12.50
N ALA A 31 4.36 9.40 11.56
CA ALA A 31 5.18 9.88 10.43
C ALA A 31 4.39 10.83 9.51
N LEU A 32 3.14 10.50 9.18
CA LEU A 32 2.23 11.35 8.41
C LEU A 32 1.96 12.68 9.12
N ARG A 33 1.79 12.64 10.45
CA ARG A 33 1.64 13.84 11.28
C ARG A 33 2.86 14.74 11.27
N LYS A 34 4.06 14.17 11.39
CA LYS A 34 5.32 14.93 11.37
C LYS A 34 5.50 15.73 10.08
N ILE A 35 5.08 15.18 8.93
CA ILE A 35 5.14 15.89 7.64
C ILE A 35 3.92 16.79 7.38
N GLY A 36 2.96 16.86 8.31
CA GLY A 36 1.76 17.67 8.17
C GLY A 36 0.75 17.15 7.14
N ALA A 37 0.77 15.85 6.85
CA ALA A 37 -0.09 15.24 5.83
C ALA A 37 -1.59 15.43 6.12
N GLU A 38 -1.97 15.65 7.38
CA GLU A 38 -3.36 15.93 7.81
C GLU A 38 -3.98 17.19 7.18
N LYS A 39 -3.15 18.10 6.66
CA LYS A 39 -3.61 19.31 5.95
C LYS A 39 -3.94 19.05 4.47
N ILE A 40 -3.48 17.93 3.94
CA ILE A 40 -3.53 17.59 2.51
C ILE A 40 -4.44 16.37 2.31
N LEU A 41 -4.27 15.35 3.15
CA LEU A 41 -5.08 14.15 3.14
C LEU A 41 -6.45 14.42 3.74
N PRO A 42 -7.53 13.84 3.18
CA PRO A 42 -8.78 13.71 3.88
C PRO A 42 -8.62 12.97 5.22
N PRO A 43 -9.61 13.06 6.12
CA PRO A 43 -9.59 12.33 7.39
C PRO A 43 -9.42 10.83 7.18
N PHE A 44 -8.45 10.24 7.89
CA PHE A 44 -8.18 8.82 7.88
C PHE A 44 -8.10 8.26 9.31
N ASN A 45 -8.47 7.00 9.49
CA ASN A 45 -8.35 6.26 10.74
C ASN A 45 -7.63 4.91 10.57
N ASP A 46 -7.36 4.51 9.31
CA ASP A 46 -6.73 3.26 8.96
C ASP A 46 -5.58 3.50 7.99
N VAL A 47 -4.44 2.84 8.24
CA VAL A 47 -3.23 2.98 7.44
C VAL A 47 -2.70 1.60 7.12
N ILE A 48 -2.57 1.33 5.82
CA ILE A 48 -1.99 0.11 5.27
C ILE A 48 -0.65 0.45 4.63
N THR A 49 0.31 -0.45 4.71
CA THR A 49 1.59 -0.31 4.01
C THR A 49 1.88 -1.51 3.13
N GLY A 50 2.58 -1.28 2.02
CA GLY A 50 3.07 -2.36 1.17
C GLY A 50 4.20 -1.91 0.27
N ASN A 51 4.88 -2.88 -0.34
CA ASN A 51 6.05 -2.64 -1.19
C ASN A 51 5.69 -2.52 -2.69
N ALA A 52 4.41 -2.64 -3.02
CA ALA A 52 3.88 -2.44 -4.36
C ALA A 52 2.85 -1.30 -4.34
N ALA A 53 2.74 -0.56 -5.44
CA ALA A 53 1.67 0.40 -5.62
C ALA A 53 0.31 -0.34 -5.69
N PRO A 54 -0.76 0.22 -5.12
CA PRO A 54 -2.06 -0.44 -5.15
C PRO A 54 -2.55 -0.54 -6.60
N ALA A 55 -3.17 -1.67 -6.95
CA ALA A 55 -3.74 -1.88 -8.29
C ALA A 55 -4.75 -0.78 -8.64
N ALA A 56 -4.79 -0.31 -9.88
CA ALA A 56 -5.70 0.78 -10.29
C ALA A 56 -7.19 0.46 -10.00
N ALA A 57 -7.58 -0.82 -10.05
CA ALA A 57 -8.94 -1.28 -9.75
C ALA A 57 -9.30 -1.27 -8.24
N SER A 58 -8.33 -1.08 -7.35
CA SER A 58 -8.54 -1.10 -5.90
C SER A 58 -9.22 0.15 -5.35
N GLY A 59 -9.37 1.19 -6.19
CA GLY A 59 -10.01 2.45 -5.81
C GLY A 59 -9.13 3.42 -5.01
N TYR A 60 -7.87 3.05 -4.77
CA TYR A 60 -6.87 3.92 -4.17
C TYR A 60 -6.34 4.92 -5.19
N ASN A 61 -6.45 6.20 -4.87
CA ASN A 61 -5.93 7.27 -5.71
C ASN A 61 -4.74 7.96 -5.02
N LEU A 62 -3.73 8.30 -5.82
CA LEU A 62 -2.50 8.93 -5.36
C LEU A 62 -2.78 10.35 -4.86
N VAL A 63 -2.26 10.70 -3.68
CA VAL A 63 -2.41 12.05 -3.09
C VAL A 63 -1.06 12.72 -2.92
N LEU A 64 -0.07 11.98 -2.44
CA LEU A 64 1.29 12.48 -2.25
C LEU A 64 2.26 11.49 -2.86
N SER A 65 3.26 11.98 -3.59
CA SER A 65 4.26 11.14 -4.24
C SER A 65 5.68 11.55 -3.86
N ASN A 66 6.58 10.57 -3.80
CA ASN A 66 8.00 10.74 -3.50
C ASN A 66 8.25 11.51 -2.19
N ILE A 67 7.42 11.28 -1.20
CA ILE A 67 7.59 11.90 0.11
C ILE A 67 8.53 11.07 0.97
N ASN A 68 9.30 11.73 1.84
CA ASN A 68 10.14 11.03 2.80
C ASN A 68 9.38 10.84 4.13
N LEU A 69 9.05 9.58 4.45
CA LEU A 69 8.52 9.17 5.74
C LEU A 69 9.59 8.41 6.50
N ASP A 70 10.14 9.04 7.55
CA ASP A 70 11.09 8.42 8.48
C ASP A 70 12.32 7.77 7.79
N GLY A 71 12.84 8.41 6.74
CA GLY A 71 13.99 7.94 5.98
C GLY A 71 13.64 7.03 4.80
N ARG A 72 12.35 6.78 4.52
CA ARG A 72 11.88 6.00 3.37
C ARG A 72 11.15 6.88 2.37
N ILE A 73 11.43 6.70 1.09
CA ILE A 73 10.65 7.33 0.03
C ILE A 73 9.36 6.56 -0.16
N CYS A 74 8.24 7.27 -0.11
CA CYS A 74 6.92 6.67 -0.15
C CYS A 74 5.99 7.44 -1.09
N ASP A 75 4.99 6.73 -1.59
CA ASP A 75 3.77 7.34 -2.14
C ASP A 75 2.60 7.07 -1.19
N ILE A 76 1.69 8.04 -1.08
CA ILE A 76 0.48 7.93 -0.27
C ILE A 76 -0.73 7.94 -1.18
N TYR A 77 -1.58 6.95 -0.99
CA TYR A 77 -2.86 6.80 -1.66
C TYR A 77 -4.00 6.85 -0.65
N HIS A 78 -5.18 7.26 -1.09
CA HIS A 78 -6.38 7.31 -0.25
C HIS A 78 -7.60 6.79 -1.02
N LEU A 79 -8.49 6.06 -0.34
CA LEU A 79 -9.74 5.54 -0.95
C LEU A 79 -10.85 6.59 -1.15
N ASP A 80 -10.80 7.69 -0.38
CA ASP A 80 -11.86 8.70 -0.33
C ASP A 80 -11.56 9.89 -1.24
N VAL A 81 -10.55 9.78 -2.10
CA VAL A 81 -10.23 10.79 -3.10
C VAL A 81 -10.49 10.27 -4.52
N ASP A 82 -10.67 11.19 -5.46
CA ASP A 82 -10.71 10.90 -6.89
C ASP A 82 -9.29 10.88 -7.50
N GLU A 83 -9.22 10.69 -8.82
CA GLU A 83 -7.96 10.68 -9.58
C GLU A 83 -7.17 12.01 -9.52
N ASN A 84 -7.82 13.11 -9.12
CA ASN A 84 -7.20 14.42 -8.94
C ASN A 84 -6.77 14.65 -7.47
N GLY A 85 -6.90 13.65 -6.60
CA GLY A 85 -6.61 13.77 -5.18
C GLY A 85 -7.67 14.57 -4.40
N GLN A 86 -8.84 14.84 -4.99
CA GLN A 86 -9.92 15.58 -4.32
C GLN A 86 -10.85 14.63 -3.58
N LYS A 87 -11.28 15.04 -2.38
CA LYS A 87 -12.20 14.24 -1.57
C LYS A 87 -13.53 14.00 -2.29
N VAL A 88 -13.94 12.73 -2.37
CA VAL A 88 -15.25 12.30 -2.85
C VAL A 88 -16.19 12.19 -1.65
N GLU A 89 -17.10 13.15 -1.49
CA GLU A 89 -18.00 13.23 -0.31
C GLU A 89 -18.84 11.96 -0.05
N LYS A 90 -19.08 11.14 -1.07
CA LYS A 90 -19.83 9.88 -0.93
C LYS A 90 -18.99 8.71 -0.41
N ARG A 91 -17.65 8.86 -0.32
CA ARG A 91 -16.73 7.83 0.18
C ARG A 91 -16.24 8.20 1.58
N ASN A 92 -16.20 7.21 2.46
CA ASN A 92 -15.83 7.40 3.87
C ASN A 92 -15.12 6.16 4.42
N TYR A 93 -14.29 5.53 3.59
CA TYR A 93 -13.46 4.40 3.97
C TYR A 93 -12.39 4.80 4.99
N ARG A 94 -11.98 6.09 5.00
CA ARG A 94 -10.99 6.69 5.92
C ARG A 94 -9.67 5.93 5.95
N ARG A 95 -9.29 5.37 4.81
CA ARG A 95 -8.15 4.48 4.68
C ARG A 95 -7.11 5.04 3.75
N VAL A 96 -5.89 5.07 4.27
CA VAL A 96 -4.67 5.45 3.57
C VAL A 96 -3.86 4.19 3.26
N TYR A 97 -3.23 4.16 2.09
CA TYR A 97 -2.23 3.18 1.73
C TYR A 97 -0.90 3.89 1.47
N ILE A 98 0.16 3.43 2.13
CA ILE A 98 1.51 3.94 1.95
C ILE A 98 2.29 2.89 1.15
N HIS A 99 2.61 3.23 -0.08
CA HIS A 99 3.54 2.46 -0.89
C HIS A 99 4.97 2.83 -0.48
N LEU A 100 5.70 1.87 0.06
CA LEU A 100 7.11 2.01 0.44
C LEU A 100 7.98 1.71 -0.77
N LYS A 101 8.57 2.75 -1.38
CA LYS A 101 9.50 2.54 -2.50
C LYS A 101 10.78 1.94 -1.96
N SER A 102 11.23 0.87 -2.61
CA SER A 102 12.56 0.34 -2.36
C SER A 102 13.59 1.39 -2.78
N ALA A 103 14.69 1.50 -2.02
CA ALA A 103 15.77 2.46 -2.29
C ALA A 103 16.44 2.30 -3.69
N ASN A 104 16.03 1.30 -4.48
CA ASN A 104 16.53 0.98 -5.81
C ASN A 104 15.61 1.42 -6.97
N GLU A 105 14.45 2.05 -6.73
CA GLU A 105 13.58 2.54 -7.83
C GLU A 105 14.01 3.93 -8.33
N GLY A 106 15.31 4.08 -8.60
CA GLY A 106 15.90 5.24 -9.24
C GLY A 106 17.05 4.78 -10.13
N HIS A 107 16.75 4.53 -11.41
CA HIS A 107 17.74 4.28 -12.45
C HIS A 107 17.37 5.05 -13.71
#